data_AF-A0A950KRV8-F1
#
_entry.id   AF-A0A950KRV8-F1
#
_cell.length_a   1.000
_cell.length_b   1.000
_cell.length_c   1.000
_cell.angle_alpha   90.00
_cell.angle_beta   90.00
_cell.angle_gamma   90.00
#
_symmetry.space_group_name_H-M   'P 1'
#
loop_
_entity.id
_entity.type
_entity.pdbx_description
1 polymer ?
#
loop_
_entity_poly.entity_id
_entity_poly.type
_entity_poly.pdbx_seq_one_letter_code
_entity_poly.pdbx_strand_id
1 'polypeptide(L)'
;IVPNDRVSEHPFHLVSAGQTYVTGLINAIMAGPQWKSTAIFLSWDDWGGFYDQVVPPRVDGEGYGLRVPGLVISPYAKRGYIDHQTLSFDAYNKFIENDFLGGQRLNPRTDGRPDPRPGIREKNRLLGNLARDFNFSQRPRSPVILPVCPATDLLPTPIC
;
A
#
# COMPACT_ATOMS: atom_id res chain seq x y z
N ILE A 1 1.29 1.28 -9.63
CA ILE A 1 0.36 1.83 -10.65
C ILE A 1 -0.32 3.01 -9.99
N VAL A 2 -0.35 4.17 -10.65
CA VAL A 2 -1.03 5.36 -10.14
C VAL A 2 -2.20 5.67 -11.07
N PRO A 3 -3.44 5.74 -10.57
CA PRO A 3 -4.59 6.11 -11.40
C PRO A 3 -4.41 7.54 -11.96
N ASN A 4 -5.04 7.84 -13.09
CA ASN A 4 -5.13 9.24 -13.51
C ASN A 4 -6.09 10.01 -12.59
N ASP A 5 -6.05 11.34 -12.69
CA ASP A 5 -6.85 12.27 -11.89
C ASP A 5 -8.32 11.83 -11.73
N ARG A 6 -8.99 11.46 -12.83
CA ARG A 6 -10.44 11.15 -12.86
C ARG A 6 -10.86 9.93 -12.05
N VAL A 7 -9.93 9.01 -11.77
CA VAL A 7 -10.19 7.75 -11.07
C VAL A 7 -9.21 7.54 -9.91
N SER A 8 -8.67 8.65 -9.38
CA SER A 8 -7.70 8.65 -8.28
C SER A 8 -8.32 8.80 -6.89
N GLU A 9 -9.63 9.11 -6.83
CA GLU A 9 -10.35 9.53 -5.61
C GLU A 9 -9.96 10.91 -5.08
N HIS A 10 -9.03 11.61 -5.75
CA HIS A 10 -8.70 12.98 -5.39
C HIS A 10 -9.93 13.90 -5.59
N PRO A 11 -10.19 14.84 -4.66
CA PRO A 11 -11.23 15.85 -4.85
C PRO A 11 -11.04 16.62 -6.17
N PHE A 12 -12.09 16.86 -6.97
CA PHE A 12 -13.52 16.71 -6.72
C PHE A 12 -14.13 15.41 -7.32
N HIS A 13 -13.31 14.40 -7.60
CA HIS A 13 -13.75 13.17 -8.28
C HIS A 13 -14.47 12.20 -7.34
N LEU A 14 -15.24 11.28 -7.93
CA LEU A 14 -16.03 10.32 -7.17
C LEU A 14 -15.14 9.20 -6.61
N VAL A 15 -15.27 8.95 -5.30
CA VAL A 15 -14.65 7.78 -4.64
C VAL A 15 -15.11 6.48 -5.30
N SER A 16 -16.39 6.37 -5.70
CA SER A 16 -16.89 5.17 -6.37
C SER A 16 -16.18 4.85 -7.68
N ALA A 17 -15.81 5.88 -8.45
CA ALA A 17 -15.08 5.70 -9.71
C ALA A 17 -13.66 5.16 -9.46
N GLY A 18 -12.96 5.70 -8.44
CA GLY A 18 -11.65 5.20 -8.04
C GLY A 18 -11.70 3.78 -7.49
N GLN A 19 -12.66 3.47 -6.63
CA GLN A 19 -12.86 2.12 -6.09
C GLN A 19 -13.19 1.10 -7.20
N THR A 20 -14.02 1.47 -8.17
CA THR A 20 -14.33 0.64 -9.35
C THR A 20 -13.06 0.36 -10.16
N TYR A 21 -12.27 1.40 -10.43
CA TYR A 21 -11.01 1.29 -11.18
C TYR A 21 -10.00 0.37 -10.47
N VAL A 22 -9.75 0.61 -9.17
CA VAL A 22 -8.81 -0.18 -8.36
C VAL A 22 -9.27 -1.64 -8.25
N THR A 23 -10.57 -1.87 -8.05
CA THR A 23 -11.14 -3.23 -8.00
C THR A 23 -10.92 -3.97 -9.32
N GLY A 24 -11.22 -3.33 -10.46
CA GLY A 24 -11.01 -3.90 -11.77
C GLY A 24 -9.54 -4.26 -12.03
N LEU A 25 -8.63 -3.37 -11.64
CA LEU A 25 -7.18 -3.59 -11.77
C LEU A 25 -6.68 -4.76 -10.92
N ILE A 26 -7.07 -4.81 -9.64
CA ILE A 26 -6.70 -5.91 -8.74
C ILE A 26 -7.27 -7.23 -9.25
N ASN A 27 -8.55 -7.25 -9.68
CA ASN A 27 -9.17 -8.42 -10.27
C ASN A 27 -8.39 -8.94 -11.49
N ALA A 28 -7.97 -8.04 -12.38
CA ALA A 28 -7.17 -8.41 -13.55
C ALA A 28 -5.83 -9.04 -13.17
N ILE A 29 -5.15 -8.49 -12.15
CA ILE A 29 -3.89 -9.05 -11.63
C ILE A 29 -4.13 -10.43 -10.99
N MET A 30 -5.19 -10.56 -10.18
CA MET A 30 -5.53 -11.82 -9.52
C MET A 30 -5.96 -12.92 -10.51
N ALA A 31 -6.64 -12.56 -11.61
CA ALA A 31 -6.99 -13.49 -12.68
C ALA A 31 -5.79 -13.86 -13.57
N GLY A 32 -4.70 -13.09 -13.51
CA GLY A 32 -3.51 -13.28 -14.32
C GLY A 32 -2.71 -14.54 -13.96
N PRO A 33 -1.91 -15.06 -14.91
CA PRO A 33 -1.14 -16.29 -14.71
C PRO A 33 -0.10 -16.19 -13.60
N GLN A 34 0.33 -14.97 -13.24
CA GLN A 34 1.36 -14.70 -12.23
C GLN A 34 0.82 -14.57 -10.80
N TRP A 35 -0.50 -14.68 -10.58
CA TRP A 35 -1.11 -14.46 -9.26
C TRP A 35 -0.41 -15.20 -8.12
N LYS A 36 0.02 -16.46 -8.35
CA LYS A 36 0.67 -17.32 -7.35
C LYS A 36 2.00 -16.79 -6.81
N SER A 37 2.59 -15.78 -7.45
CA SER A 37 3.86 -15.14 -7.06
C SER A 37 3.73 -13.61 -6.94
N THR A 38 2.51 -13.10 -6.77
CA THR A 38 2.26 -11.66 -6.71
C THR A 38 2.09 -11.17 -5.27
N ALA A 39 2.63 -9.98 -4.99
CA ALA A 39 2.21 -9.15 -3.86
C ALA A 39 1.73 -7.79 -4.40
N ILE A 40 0.55 -7.37 -3.97
CA ILE A 40 -0.01 -6.05 -4.25
C ILE A 40 -0.02 -5.27 -2.93
N PHE A 41 0.57 -4.09 -2.96
CA PHE A 41 0.44 -3.09 -1.91
C PHE A 41 -0.47 -1.98 -2.43
N LEU A 42 -1.60 -1.77 -1.75
CA LEU A 42 -2.54 -0.69 -2.05
C LEU A 42 -2.49 0.32 -0.90
N SER A 43 -2.26 1.58 -1.24
CA SER A 43 -2.15 2.69 -0.30
C SER A 43 -2.64 3.96 -0.97
N TRP A 44 -3.05 4.93 -0.17
CA TRP A 44 -3.25 6.32 -0.58
C TRP A 44 -1.94 7.07 -0.39
N ASP A 45 -1.71 8.12 -1.17
CA ASP A 45 -0.49 8.93 -1.14
C ASP A 45 -0.52 10.00 -0.03
N ASP A 46 -1.70 10.55 0.26
CA ASP A 46 -1.94 11.43 1.39
C ASP A 46 -3.30 11.18 2.08
N TRP A 47 -3.58 11.94 3.15
CA TRP A 47 -4.75 11.76 4.01
C TRP A 47 -6.00 12.54 3.55
N GLY A 48 -5.92 13.26 2.43
CA GLY A 48 -7.00 13.99 1.79
C GLY A 48 -7.53 15.20 2.56
N GLY A 49 -6.82 15.66 3.59
CA GLY A 49 -7.32 16.71 4.50
C GLY A 49 -8.29 16.21 5.56
N PHE A 50 -8.60 14.91 5.61
CA PHE A 50 -9.53 14.33 6.57
C PHE A 50 -8.95 14.23 7.98
N TYR A 51 -9.81 14.29 8.99
CA TYR A 51 -9.39 14.15 10.38
C TYR A 51 -8.93 12.71 10.68
N ASP A 52 -7.78 12.60 11.32
CA ASP A 52 -7.30 11.37 11.96
C ASP A 52 -6.92 11.69 13.42
N GLN A 53 -7.39 10.87 14.35
CA GLN A 53 -7.20 11.10 15.78
C GLN A 53 -5.78 10.76 16.29
N VAL A 54 -4.97 10.05 15.49
CA VAL A 54 -3.67 9.58 15.93
C VAL A 54 -2.61 10.63 15.62
N VAL A 55 -1.95 11.10 16.68
CA VAL A 55 -0.80 12.00 16.56
C VAL A 55 0.34 11.27 15.82
N PRO A 56 0.86 11.83 14.71
CA PRO A 56 1.93 11.18 13.97
C PRO A 56 3.19 10.94 14.81
N PRO A 57 3.82 9.76 14.72
CA PRO A 57 5.06 9.49 15.42
C PRO A 57 6.20 10.41 14.97
N ARG A 58 6.94 10.95 15.94
CA ARG A 58 8.19 11.67 15.67
C ARG A 58 9.34 10.69 15.53
N VAL A 59 9.84 10.55 14.31
CA VAL A 59 10.92 9.61 13.97
C VAL A 59 12.25 10.28 13.61
N ASP A 60 12.20 11.59 13.31
CA ASP A 60 13.32 12.49 13.02
C ASP A 60 12.81 13.94 13.17
N GLY A 61 13.53 14.92 12.59
CA GLY A 61 13.14 16.34 12.64
C GLY A 61 11.80 16.64 11.98
N GLU A 62 11.42 15.90 10.95
CA GLU A 62 10.15 16.06 10.22
C GLU A 62 9.06 15.14 10.80
N GLY A 63 9.44 13.95 11.25
CA GLY A 63 8.51 12.92 11.70
C GLY A 63 7.82 12.20 10.53
N TYR A 64 6.83 11.38 10.89
CA TYR A 64 5.87 10.84 9.92
C TYR A 64 4.68 11.80 9.74
N GLY A 65 3.97 11.63 8.63
CA GLY A 65 2.72 12.33 8.35
C GLY A 65 1.51 11.66 8.99
N LEU A 66 0.33 12.19 8.69
CA LEU A 66 -0.95 11.59 9.06
C LEU A 66 -1.11 10.20 8.43
N ARG A 67 -1.92 9.37 9.06
CA ARG A 67 -2.14 8.00 8.60
C ARG A 67 -2.92 7.99 7.29
N VAL A 68 -2.59 7.02 6.46
CA VAL A 68 -3.35 6.63 5.27
C VAL A 68 -3.68 5.15 5.37
N PRO A 69 -4.75 4.66 4.72
CA PRO A 69 -5.01 3.23 4.68
C PRO A 69 -3.91 2.50 3.90
N GLY A 70 -3.59 1.28 4.32
CA GLY A 70 -2.63 0.40 3.66
C GLY A 70 -3.13 -1.03 3.65
N LEU A 71 -3.00 -1.71 2.51
CA LEU A 71 -3.46 -3.08 2.30
C LEU A 71 -2.37 -3.93 1.66
N VAL A 72 -2.21 -5.15 2.18
CA VAL A 72 -1.38 -6.20 1.59
C VAL A 72 -2.30 -7.26 1.00
N ILE A 73 -2.23 -7.44 -0.33
CA ILE A 73 -3.05 -8.39 -1.08
C ILE A 73 -2.14 -9.37 -1.81
N SER A 74 -2.21 -10.65 -1.45
CA SER A 74 -1.35 -11.70 -2.00
C SER A 74 -1.95 -13.08 -1.73
N PRO A 75 -1.65 -14.11 -2.56
CA PRO A 75 -1.92 -15.50 -2.19
C PRO A 75 -1.23 -15.93 -0.88
N TYR A 76 -0.20 -15.20 -0.42
CA TYR A 76 0.53 -15.43 0.83
C TYR A 76 0.17 -14.45 1.95
N ALA A 77 -0.67 -13.45 1.71
CA ALA A 77 -1.09 -12.53 2.77
C ALA A 77 -1.90 -13.25 3.85
N LYS A 78 -1.67 -12.89 5.12
CA LYS A 78 -2.46 -13.40 6.26
C LYS A 78 -3.92 -12.98 6.11
N ARG A 79 -4.85 -13.92 6.27
CA ARG A 79 -6.29 -13.65 6.07
C ARG A 79 -6.90 -13.00 7.32
N GLY A 80 -7.68 -11.94 7.13
CA GLY A 80 -8.40 -11.27 8.22
C GLY A 80 -7.48 -10.70 9.29
N TYR A 81 -6.24 -10.39 8.91
CA TYR A 81 -5.19 -9.93 9.80
C TYR A 81 -5.11 -8.41 9.72
N ILE A 82 -5.14 -7.76 10.88
CA ILE A 82 -4.88 -6.33 11.02
C ILE A 82 -3.47 -6.18 11.57
N ASP A 83 -2.59 -5.56 10.78
CA ASP A 83 -1.26 -5.22 11.26
C ASP A 83 -1.31 -3.95 12.13
N HIS A 84 -0.65 -4.01 13.28
CA HIS A 84 -0.58 -2.91 14.25
C HIS A 84 0.83 -2.33 14.36
N GLN A 85 1.77 -2.76 13.50
CA GLN A 85 3.09 -2.14 13.42
C GLN A 85 2.98 -0.67 13.00
N THR A 86 3.96 0.13 13.40
CA THR A 86 4.15 1.45 12.80
C THR A 86 4.80 1.29 11.43
N LEU A 87 4.06 1.61 10.37
CA LEU A 87 4.52 1.57 8.99
C LEU A 87 4.52 2.98 8.39
N SER A 88 5.40 3.19 7.42
CA SER A 88 5.43 4.35 6.52
C SER A 88 5.62 3.86 5.09
N PHE A 89 5.59 4.77 4.10
CA PHE A 89 5.92 4.42 2.71
C PHE A 89 7.31 3.77 2.55
N ASP A 90 8.25 4.06 3.46
CA ASP A 90 9.57 3.43 3.51
C ASP A 90 9.49 1.91 3.75
N ALA A 91 8.40 1.40 4.34
CA ALA A 91 8.22 -0.04 4.56
C ALA A 91 8.08 -0.82 3.25
N TYR A 92 7.48 -0.22 2.21
CA TYR A 92 7.37 -0.83 0.89
C TYR A 92 8.75 -0.97 0.24
N ASN A 93 9.56 0.08 0.27
CA ASN A 93 10.96 0.03 -0.19
C ASN A 93 11.74 -1.02 0.59
N LYS A 94 11.65 -0.99 1.93
CA LYS A 94 12.33 -1.96 2.80
C LYS A 94 11.97 -3.41 2.43
N PHE A 95 10.71 -3.68 2.11
CA PHE A 95 10.25 -4.99 1.66
C PHE A 95 10.87 -5.38 0.32
N ILE A 96 10.79 -4.50 -0.69
CA ILE A 96 11.33 -4.72 -2.04
C ILE A 96 12.84 -4.96 -1.99
N GLU A 97 13.57 -4.14 -1.22
CA GLU A 97 15.02 -4.28 -1.02
C GLU A 97 15.38 -5.60 -0.32
N ASN A 98 14.58 -6.04 0.64
CA ASN A 98 14.80 -7.34 1.30
C ASN A 98 14.63 -8.50 0.30
N ASP A 99 13.61 -8.43 -0.54
CA ASP A 99 13.26 -9.49 -1.48
C ASP A 99 14.22 -9.55 -2.67
N PHE A 100 14.49 -8.40 -3.30
CA PHE A 100 15.22 -8.33 -4.57
C PHE A 100 16.69 -7.90 -4.45
N LEU A 101 17.07 -7.24 -3.35
CA LEU A 101 18.44 -6.74 -3.13
C LEU A 101 19.14 -7.43 -1.95
N GLY A 102 18.62 -8.57 -1.46
CA GLY A 102 19.21 -9.29 -0.34
C GLY A 102 19.29 -8.47 0.96
N GLY A 103 18.40 -7.48 1.13
CA GLY A 103 18.38 -6.58 2.28
C GLY A 103 19.31 -5.37 2.19
N GLN A 104 20.00 -5.18 1.06
CA GLN A 104 20.77 -3.98 0.81
C GLN A 104 19.84 -2.75 0.69
N ARG A 105 20.07 -1.75 1.55
CA ARG A 105 19.35 -0.46 1.47
C ARG A 105 19.91 0.37 0.33
N LEU A 106 19.02 0.94 -0.48
CA LEU A 106 19.37 1.99 -1.41
C LEU A 106 19.89 3.17 -0.59
N ASN A 107 21.21 3.36 -0.68
CA ASN A 107 21.90 4.41 0.02
C ASN A 107 22.34 5.46 -1.01
N PRO A 108 21.80 6.67 -0.93
CA PRO A 108 22.11 7.73 -1.88
C PRO A 108 23.58 8.12 -1.92
N ARG A 109 24.26 8.01 -0.78
CA ARG A 109 25.71 8.26 -0.72
C ARG A 109 26.51 7.27 -1.56
N THR A 110 25.95 6.09 -1.85
CA THR A 110 26.59 5.03 -2.63
C THR A 110 26.01 4.86 -4.02
N ASP A 111 24.84 5.45 -4.32
CA ASP A 111 24.21 5.36 -5.64
C ASP A 111 24.56 6.54 -6.58
N GLY A 112 25.30 7.54 -6.06
CA GLY A 112 25.83 8.67 -6.83
C GLY A 112 24.79 9.75 -7.17
N ARG A 113 23.55 9.64 -6.68
CA ARG A 113 22.50 10.64 -6.91
C ARG A 113 22.49 11.70 -5.80
N PRO A 114 22.24 12.97 -6.11
CA PRO A 114 21.96 13.98 -5.09
C PRO A 114 20.75 13.55 -4.26
N ASP A 115 20.89 13.49 -2.95
CA ASP A 115 19.79 13.17 -2.05
C ASP A 115 19.79 14.10 -0.83
N PRO A 116 18.75 14.95 -0.69
CA PRO A 116 18.62 15.88 0.42
C PRO A 116 18.16 15.21 1.72
N ARG A 117 17.79 13.92 1.71
CA ARG A 117 17.30 13.22 2.90
C ARG A 117 18.38 13.16 3.98
N PRO A 118 18.03 13.44 5.25
CA PRO A 118 18.98 13.41 6.35
C PRO A 118 19.47 11.98 6.69
N GLY A 119 18.79 10.94 6.20
CA GLY A 119 19.17 9.54 6.41
C GLY A 119 18.26 8.54 5.70
N ILE A 120 18.51 7.26 5.95
CA ILE A 120 17.78 6.11 5.37
C ILE A 120 16.65 5.72 6.34
N ARG A 121 15.40 6.09 6.02
CA ARG A 121 14.24 5.86 6.90
C ARG A 121 13.87 4.38 7.01
N GLU A 122 14.28 3.54 6.05
CA GLU A 122 14.16 2.08 6.09
C GLU A 122 14.92 1.45 7.28
N LYS A 123 15.91 2.16 7.84
CA LYS A 123 16.68 1.77 9.04
C LYS A 123 16.09 2.32 10.34
N ASN A 124 15.02 3.10 10.29
CA ASN A 124 14.39 3.62 11.50
C ASN A 124 13.90 2.45 12.37
N ARG A 125 14.22 2.50 13.67
CA ARG A 125 13.87 1.42 14.62
C ARG A 125 12.37 1.27 14.84
N LEU A 126 11.60 2.34 14.64
CA LEU A 126 10.14 2.32 14.76
C LEU A 126 9.48 1.68 13.53
N LEU A 127 10.14 1.72 12.36
CA LEU A 127 9.57 1.20 11.12
C LEU A 127 9.42 -0.32 11.17
N GLY A 128 8.19 -0.78 11.00
CA GLY A 128 7.81 -2.18 10.93
C GLY A 128 8.42 -2.93 9.74
N ASN A 129 7.92 -4.15 9.53
CA ASN A 129 8.35 -5.04 8.46
C ASN A 129 7.15 -5.74 7.85
N LEU A 130 6.77 -5.32 6.64
CA LEU A 130 5.65 -5.89 5.86
C LEU A 130 5.81 -7.39 5.60
N ALA A 131 7.02 -7.96 5.66
CA ALA A 131 7.19 -9.41 5.55
C ALA A 131 6.41 -10.18 6.64
N ARG A 132 6.09 -9.53 7.77
CA ARG A 132 5.27 -10.10 8.84
C ARG A 132 3.79 -10.23 8.47
N ASP A 133 3.33 -9.58 7.40
CA ASP A 133 1.93 -9.65 6.96
C ASP A 133 1.66 -10.86 6.06
N PHE A 134 2.73 -11.59 5.72
CA PHE A 134 2.68 -12.79 4.91
C PHE A 134 2.84 -14.05 5.76
N ASN A 135 2.29 -15.13 5.26
CA ASN A 135 2.60 -16.49 5.67
C ASN A 135 3.14 -17.25 4.46
N PHE A 136 4.45 -17.22 4.27
CA PHE A 136 5.11 -17.87 3.13
C PHE A 136 5.13 -19.40 3.22
N SER A 137 4.76 -19.99 4.37
CA SER A 137 4.64 -21.44 4.52
C SER A 137 3.31 -21.99 4.01
N GLN A 138 2.32 -21.13 3.73
CA GLN A 138 1.02 -21.56 3.24
C GLN A 138 1.04 -21.88 1.74
N ARG A 139 0.14 -22.76 1.29
CA ARG A 139 -0.10 -22.92 -0.16
C ARG A 139 -0.72 -21.63 -0.72
N PRO A 140 -0.28 -21.13 -1.88
CA PRO A 140 -0.81 -19.91 -2.46
C PRO A 140 -2.33 -20.00 -2.65
N ARG A 141 -3.04 -19.02 -2.09
CA ARG A 141 -4.52 -18.98 -2.12
C ARG A 141 -5.05 -18.61 -3.50
N SER A 142 -6.23 -19.11 -3.83
CA SER A 142 -6.94 -18.75 -5.07
C SER A 142 -7.30 -17.26 -5.11
N PRO A 143 -7.44 -16.69 -6.31
CA PRO A 143 -8.00 -15.35 -6.53
C PRO A 143 -9.33 -15.12 -5.81
N VAL A 144 -9.55 -13.89 -5.35
CA VAL A 144 -10.85 -13.41 -4.85
C VAL A 144 -11.30 -12.30 -5.77
N ILE A 145 -12.19 -12.63 -6.71
CA ILE A 145 -12.69 -11.66 -7.69
C ILE A 145 -13.91 -10.95 -7.11
N LEU A 146 -13.87 -9.63 -7.08
CA LEU A 146 -14.93 -8.78 -6.53
C LEU A 146 -15.74 -8.10 -7.64
N PRO A 147 -17.04 -7.83 -7.44
CA PRO A 147 -17.80 -7.02 -8.40
C PRO A 147 -17.25 -5.58 -8.44
N VAL A 148 -17.07 -5.04 -9.64
CA VAL A 148 -16.64 -3.64 -9.83
C VAL A 148 -17.74 -2.63 -9.47
N CYS A 149 -19.00 -3.06 -9.54
CA CYS A 149 -20.17 -2.30 -9.09
C CYS A 149 -20.89 -3.09 -7.98
N PRO A 150 -20.42 -3.04 -6.72
CA PRO A 150 -21.08 -3.73 -5.62
C PRO A 150 -22.46 -3.12 -5.34
N ALA A 151 -23.38 -3.94 -4.83
CA ALA A 151 -24.65 -3.44 -4.31
C ALA A 151 -24.38 -2.43 -3.18
N THR A 152 -25.11 -1.32 -3.19
CA THR A 152 -24.91 -0.20 -2.25
C THR A 152 -26.24 0.43 -1.85
N ASP A 153 -26.27 0.94 -0.63
CA ASP A 153 -27.37 1.72 -0.05
C ASP A 153 -27.14 3.23 -0.19
N LEU A 154 -26.03 3.66 -0.79
CA LEU A 154 -25.74 5.06 -1.05
C LEU A 154 -26.78 5.67 -2.01
N LEU A 155 -27.26 6.86 -1.65
CA LEU A 155 -28.21 7.66 -2.43
C LEU A 155 -27.59 9.03 -2.77
N PRO A 156 -27.48 9.41 -4.06
CA PRO A 156 -27.83 8.60 -5.23
C PRO A 156 -26.89 7.40 -5.42
N THR A 157 -27.38 6.36 -6.11
CA THR A 157 -26.55 5.20 -6.45
C THR A 157 -25.33 5.66 -7.26
N PRO A 158 -24.10 5.37 -6.81
CA PRO A 158 -22.90 5.81 -7.49
C PRO A 158 -22.79 5.20 -8.89
N ILE A 159 -22.33 6.00 -9.85
CA ILE A 159 -21.94 5.51 -11.16
C ILE A 159 -20.62 4.74 -10.97
N CYS A 160 -20.61 3.50 -11.46
CA CYS A 160 -19.45 2.62 -11.49
C CYS A 160 -19.09 2.37 -12.96
#